data_AF-A0A060YSA0-F1
#
_entry.id   AF-A0A060YSA0-F1
#
_cell.length_a   1.000
_cell.length_b   1.000
_cell.length_c   1.000
_cell.angle_alpha   90.00
_cell.angle_beta   90.00
_cell.angle_gamma   90.00
#
_symmetry.space_group_name_H-M   'P 1'
#
loop_
_entity.id
_entity.type
_entity.pdbx_description
1 polymer ?
#
loop_
_entity_poly.entity_id
_entity_poly.type
_entity_poly.pdbx_seq_one_letter_code
_entity_poly.pdbx_strand_id
1 'polypeptide(L)'
;MYLAKVYVHPTSTIRHVADSTFKETVCPFIPSAFAELQTDIHELTSDLDGVGIPFLDYRAYTMRVLFPGIEEHPVLRDLEVPGYRQEQVEKGLKLFGQLINNKVFLLSFIRTLESQRGFSMRDRGNVASLIMTMLQSKLEYATDVLKHLLSDLIDRNLESKNHPKLLLRR
;
A
#
# COMPACT_ATOMS: atom_id res chain seq x y z
N MET A 1 -30.38 -21.78 -55.10
CA MET A 1 -29.97 -22.69 -54.01
C MET A 1 -28.89 -21.97 -53.23
N TYR A 2 -29.25 -21.46 -52.05
CA TYR A 2 -28.42 -20.56 -51.24
C TYR A 2 -27.19 -21.30 -50.68
N LEU A 3 -25.99 -20.89 -51.07
CA LEU A 3 -24.75 -21.26 -50.37
C LEU A 3 -24.56 -20.27 -49.21
N ALA A 4 -25.01 -20.67 -48.02
CA ALA A 4 -24.70 -19.97 -46.79
C ALA A 4 -23.20 -20.14 -46.48
N LYS A 5 -22.39 -19.15 -46.87
CA LYS A 5 -21.04 -18.99 -46.32
C LYS A 5 -21.19 -18.65 -44.84
N VAL A 6 -20.91 -19.62 -43.97
CA VAL A 6 -20.73 -19.39 -42.54
C VAL A 6 -19.52 -18.46 -42.37
N TYR A 7 -19.77 -17.16 -42.18
CA TYR A 7 -18.76 -16.21 -41.76
C TYR A 7 -18.38 -16.53 -40.31
N VAL A 8 -17.35 -17.35 -40.12
CA VAL A 8 -16.70 -17.51 -38.82
C VAL A 8 -15.87 -16.25 -38.57
N HIS A 9 -16.21 -15.49 -37.53
CA HIS A 9 -15.50 -14.26 -37.17
C HIS A 9 -14.00 -14.55 -36.93
N PRO A 10 -13.05 -13.78 -37.51
CA PRO A 10 -11.61 -14.04 -37.41
C PRO A 10 -11.10 -14.18 -35.95
N THR A 11 -11.77 -13.51 -35.01
CA THR A 11 -11.42 -13.51 -33.59
C THR A 11 -11.65 -14.86 -32.90
N SER A 12 -12.63 -15.66 -33.33
CA SER A 12 -12.87 -16.98 -32.74
C SER A 12 -11.88 -18.02 -33.24
N THR A 13 -11.46 -17.94 -34.51
CA THR A 13 -10.42 -18.82 -35.07
C THR A 13 -9.05 -18.54 -34.44
N ILE A 14 -8.66 -17.28 -34.27
CA ILE A 14 -7.39 -16.93 -33.61
C ILE A 14 -7.39 -17.39 -32.15
N ARG A 15 -8.49 -17.18 -31.41
CA ARG A 15 -8.62 -17.68 -30.03
C ARG A 15 -8.56 -19.21 -29.96
N HIS A 16 -9.25 -19.88 -30.87
CA HIS A 16 -9.25 -21.35 -30.92
C HIS A 16 -7.86 -21.90 -31.25
N VAL A 17 -7.17 -21.31 -32.22
CA VAL A 17 -5.79 -21.71 -32.57
C VAL A 17 -4.86 -21.47 -31.38
N ALA A 18 -4.90 -20.29 -30.75
CA ALA A 18 -4.09 -19.99 -29.58
C ALA A 18 -4.34 -20.94 -28.40
N ASP A 19 -5.61 -21.26 -28.10
CA ASP A 19 -5.98 -22.20 -27.05
C ASP A 19 -5.54 -23.63 -27.37
N SER A 20 -5.69 -24.06 -28.63
CA SER A 20 -5.25 -25.39 -29.07
C SER A 20 -3.73 -25.53 -29.01
N THR A 21 -2.99 -24.53 -29.51
CA THR A 21 -1.53 -24.51 -29.44
C THR A 21 -1.07 -24.51 -27.99
N PHE A 22 -1.64 -23.67 -27.11
CA PHE A 22 -1.29 -23.66 -25.69
C PHE A 22 -1.55 -25.01 -25.00
N LYS A 23 -2.70 -25.63 -25.28
CA LYS A 23 -3.05 -26.94 -24.71
C LYS A 23 -2.16 -28.07 -25.18
N GLU A 24 -1.67 -28.02 -26.41
CA GLU A 24 -0.81 -29.06 -26.97
C GLU A 24 0.66 -28.86 -26.63
N THR A 25 1.14 -27.61 -26.60
CA THR A 25 2.58 -27.33 -26.48
C THR A 25 3.02 -26.84 -25.11
N VAL A 26 2.13 -26.33 -24.26
CA VAL A 26 2.49 -25.77 -22.95
C VAL A 26 1.87 -26.56 -21.80
N CYS A 27 0.56 -26.82 -21.84
CA CYS A 27 -0.15 -27.54 -20.78
C CYS A 27 0.49 -28.86 -20.35
N PRO A 28 1.03 -29.72 -21.25
CA PRO A 28 1.63 -31.00 -20.85
C PRO A 28 2.89 -30.83 -19.99
N PHE A 29 3.59 -29.70 -20.13
CA PHE A 29 4.84 -29.42 -19.42
C PHE A 29 4.60 -28.75 -18.07
N ILE A 30 3.46 -28.09 -17.85
CA ILE A 30 3.14 -27.37 -16.60
C ILE A 30 3.24 -28.28 -15.37
N PRO A 31 2.67 -29.50 -15.35
CA PRO A 31 2.77 -30.38 -14.18
C PRO A 31 4.21 -30.80 -13.89
N SER A 32 5.01 -31.06 -14.93
CA SER A 32 6.41 -31.44 -14.77
C SER A 32 7.25 -30.28 -14.24
N ALA A 33 7.11 -29.10 -14.84
CA ALA A 33 7.81 -27.89 -14.38
C ALA A 33 7.38 -27.49 -12.96
N PHE A 34 6.12 -27.70 -12.60
CA PHE A 34 5.62 -27.47 -11.24
C PHE A 34 6.20 -28.48 -10.25
N ALA A 35 6.25 -29.77 -10.61
CA ALA A 35 6.83 -30.81 -9.77
C ALA A 35 8.34 -30.58 -9.56
N GLU A 36 9.07 -30.23 -10.62
CA GLU A 36 10.49 -29.86 -10.55
C GLU A 36 10.70 -28.67 -9.60
N LEU A 37 9.92 -27.59 -9.75
CA LEU A 37 9.96 -26.46 -8.85
C LEU A 37 9.61 -26.83 -7.39
N GLN A 38 8.62 -27.71 -7.18
CA GLN A 38 8.26 -28.17 -5.84
C GLN A 38 9.40 -28.95 -5.19
N THR A 39 10.07 -29.82 -5.95
CA THR A 39 11.25 -30.55 -5.48
C THR A 39 12.38 -29.58 -5.14
N ASP A 40 12.73 -28.64 -6.03
CA ASP A 40 13.78 -27.65 -5.80
C ASP A 40 13.52 -26.80 -4.55
N ILE A 41 12.28 -26.31 -4.38
CA ILE A 41 11.89 -25.53 -3.21
C ILE A 41 11.96 -26.40 -1.95
N HIS A 42 11.47 -27.63 -2.00
CA HIS A 42 11.50 -28.53 -0.85
C HIS A 42 12.93 -28.87 -0.43
N GLU A 43 13.83 -29.11 -1.38
CA GLU A 43 15.26 -29.31 -1.12
C GLU A 43 15.92 -28.06 -0.51
N LEU A 44 15.58 -26.86 -1.00
CA LEU A 44 16.12 -25.61 -0.42
C LEU A 44 15.58 -25.34 0.99
N THR A 45 14.33 -25.72 1.27
CA THR A 45 13.68 -25.46 2.56
C THR A 45 13.79 -26.62 3.54
N SER A 46 14.31 -27.79 3.16
CA SER A 46 14.36 -28.97 4.04
C SER A 46 15.19 -28.74 5.30
N ASP A 47 16.26 -27.93 5.20
CA ASP A 47 17.07 -27.52 6.36
C ASP A 47 16.34 -26.52 7.28
N LEU A 48 15.25 -25.91 6.78
CA LEU A 48 14.39 -24.94 7.46
C LEU A 48 13.09 -25.57 7.99
N ASP A 49 12.86 -26.87 7.80
CA ASP A 49 11.61 -27.58 8.15
C ASP A 49 11.24 -27.48 9.65
N GLY A 50 12.18 -27.05 10.51
CA GLY A 50 11.93 -26.75 11.94
C GLY A 50 11.79 -25.27 12.30
N VAL A 51 12.12 -24.35 11.39
CA VAL A 51 12.22 -22.90 11.66
C VAL A 51 10.94 -22.15 11.26
N GLY A 52 10.12 -22.74 10.38
CA GLY A 52 8.90 -22.12 9.88
C GLY A 52 9.16 -20.90 9.00
N ILE A 53 8.09 -20.20 8.59
CA ILE A 53 8.21 -18.99 7.77
C ILE A 53 8.91 -17.89 8.59
N PRO A 54 9.98 -17.26 8.07
CA PRO A 54 10.70 -16.21 8.78
C PRO A 54 9.90 -14.90 8.76
N PHE A 55 8.92 -14.79 9.66
CA PHE A 55 8.14 -13.57 9.82
C PHE A 55 8.99 -12.46 10.44
N LEU A 56 8.82 -11.24 9.93
CA LEU A 56 9.32 -10.05 10.60
C LEU A 56 8.49 -9.79 11.85
N ASP A 57 9.13 -9.29 12.90
CA ASP A 57 8.38 -8.74 14.02
C ASP A 57 7.51 -7.55 13.56
N TYR A 58 6.48 -7.24 14.35
CA TYR A 58 5.51 -6.20 13.99
C TYR A 58 6.17 -4.84 13.74
N ARG A 59 7.23 -4.50 14.49
CA ARG A 59 7.92 -3.22 14.39
C ARG A 59 8.68 -3.15 13.06
N ALA A 60 9.50 -4.14 12.75
CA ALA A 60 10.26 -4.25 11.51
C ALA A 60 9.34 -4.28 10.28
N TYR A 61 8.24 -5.05 10.34
CA TYR A 61 7.23 -5.09 9.30
C TYR A 61 6.62 -3.70 9.06
N THR A 62 6.09 -3.07 10.13
CA THR A 62 5.40 -1.78 10.04
C THR A 62 6.33 -0.69 9.52
N MET A 63 7.59 -0.69 9.94
CA MET A 63 8.58 0.28 9.45
C MET A 63 8.91 0.10 7.97
N ARG A 64 9.05 -1.13 7.48
CA ARG A 64 9.26 -1.38 6.05
C ARG A 64 8.06 -0.97 5.19
N VAL A 65 6.85 -1.06 5.74
CA VAL A 65 5.61 -0.65 5.05
C VAL A 65 5.44 0.87 5.05
N LEU A 66 5.61 1.52 6.20
CA LEU A 66 5.41 2.97 6.37
C LEU A 66 6.58 3.79 5.80
N PHE A 67 7.81 3.28 5.88
CA PHE A 67 9.02 3.98 5.45
C PHE A 67 9.87 3.08 4.55
N PRO A 68 9.40 2.77 3.33
CA PRO A 68 10.07 1.83 2.45
C PRO A 68 11.46 2.34 2.04
N GLY A 69 12.45 1.45 2.10
CA GLY A 69 13.84 1.77 1.72
C GLY A 69 14.63 2.56 2.77
N ILE A 70 14.08 2.75 3.99
CA ILE A 70 14.78 3.40 5.11
C ILE A 70 14.98 2.38 6.22
N GLU A 71 16.23 1.94 6.42
CA GLU A 71 16.55 0.92 7.44
C GLU A 71 16.56 1.49 8.86
N GLU A 72 17.05 2.72 9.04
CA GLU A 72 17.17 3.37 10.35
C GLU A 72 16.42 4.70 10.41
N HIS A 73 15.09 4.62 10.32
CA HIS A 73 14.25 5.81 10.37
C HIS A 73 14.32 6.48 11.76
N PRO A 74 14.38 7.82 11.87
CA PRO A 74 14.48 8.54 13.15
C PRO A 74 13.40 8.19 14.18
N VAL A 75 12.22 7.75 13.72
CA VAL A 75 11.12 7.22 14.57
C VAL A 75 11.57 6.06 15.48
N LEU A 76 12.62 5.34 15.09
CA LEU A 76 13.13 4.20 15.84
C LEU A 76 14.18 4.56 16.89
N ARG A 77 14.61 5.82 16.92
CA ARG A 77 15.66 6.32 17.81
C ARG A 77 15.05 7.29 18.83
N ASP A 78 15.73 7.44 19.95
CA ASP A 78 15.38 8.46 20.92
C ASP A 78 15.63 9.86 20.33
N LEU A 79 14.84 10.82 20.79
CA LEU A 79 14.96 12.20 20.34
C LEU A 79 16.24 12.82 20.90
N GLU A 80 17.24 13.03 20.05
CA GLU A 80 18.47 13.73 20.42
C GLU A 80 18.29 15.25 20.25
N VAL A 81 18.23 15.98 21.37
CA VAL A 81 18.19 17.45 21.38
C VAL A 81 19.35 17.99 22.24
N PRO A 82 20.07 19.03 21.80
CA PRO A 82 21.07 19.68 22.65
C PRO A 82 20.45 20.13 23.98
N GLY A 83 21.11 19.83 25.12
CA GLY A 83 20.54 19.96 26.45
C GLY A 83 19.96 21.35 26.79
N TYR A 84 20.50 22.43 26.22
CA TYR A 84 19.99 23.79 26.43
C TYR A 84 18.64 24.08 25.75
N ARG A 85 18.20 23.24 24.81
CA ARG A 85 16.91 23.33 24.10
C ARG A 85 15.97 22.16 24.37
N GLN A 86 16.44 21.11 25.04
CA GLN A 86 15.70 19.87 25.22
C GLN A 86 14.31 20.10 25.83
N GLU A 87 14.22 20.81 26.96
CA GLU A 87 12.95 21.07 27.64
C GLU A 87 11.94 21.82 26.76
N GLN A 88 12.42 22.83 26.01
CA GLN A 88 11.57 23.63 25.13
C GLN A 88 11.02 22.80 23.97
N VAL A 89 11.88 21.95 23.37
CA VAL A 89 11.51 21.08 22.25
C VAL A 89 10.53 20.01 22.72
N GLU A 90 10.81 19.32 23.83
CA GLU A 90 9.91 18.31 24.39
C GLU A 90 8.55 18.89 24.75
N LYS A 91 8.52 20.08 25.37
CA LYS A 91 7.28 20.80 25.67
C LYS A 91 6.50 21.14 24.39
N GLY A 92 7.17 21.63 23.36
CA GLY A 92 6.57 21.94 22.06
C GLY A 92 5.97 20.70 21.39
N LEU A 93 6.72 19.59 21.36
CA LEU A 93 6.27 18.32 20.79
C LEU A 93 5.09 17.72 21.56
N LYS A 94 5.08 17.86 22.89
CA LYS A 94 3.94 17.42 23.71
C LYS A 94 2.67 18.21 23.38
N LEU A 95 2.77 19.53 23.25
CA LEU A 95 1.63 20.39 22.85
C LEU A 95 1.18 20.08 21.42
N PHE A 96 2.13 19.86 20.50
CA PHE A 96 1.80 19.43 19.14
C PHE A 96 1.10 18.08 19.11
N GLY A 97 1.54 17.12 19.92
CA GLY A 97 0.85 15.85 20.12
C GLY A 97 -0.59 16.02 20.60
N GLN A 98 -0.86 17.01 21.47
CA GLN A 98 -2.24 17.33 21.88
C GLN A 98 -3.08 17.88 20.71
N LEU A 99 -2.49 18.73 19.87
CA LEU A 99 -3.15 19.22 18.65
C LEU A 99 -3.49 18.09 17.69
N ILE A 100 -2.57 17.13 17.49
CA ILE A 100 -2.82 15.94 16.66
C ILE A 100 -3.97 15.08 17.19
N ASN A 101 -4.23 15.10 18.51
CA ASN A 101 -5.38 14.43 19.11
C ASN A 101 -6.69 15.23 19.02
N ASN A 102 -6.67 16.44 18.47
CA ASN A 102 -7.87 17.22 18.17
C ASN A 102 -8.30 16.95 16.72
N LYS A 103 -9.46 16.30 16.53
CA LYS A 103 -9.96 15.89 15.20
C LYS A 103 -10.09 17.07 14.23
N VAL A 104 -10.61 18.20 14.69
CA VAL A 104 -10.80 19.39 13.86
C VAL A 104 -9.46 19.96 13.39
N PHE A 105 -8.50 20.03 14.31
CA PHE A 105 -7.14 20.44 13.98
C PHE A 105 -6.49 19.49 12.97
N LEU A 106 -6.50 18.18 13.24
CA LEU A 106 -5.83 17.19 12.39
C LEU A 106 -6.39 17.18 10.96
N LEU A 107 -7.71 17.22 10.82
CA LEU A 107 -8.36 17.32 9.50
C LEU A 107 -7.95 18.61 8.77
N SER A 108 -7.96 19.75 9.47
CA SER A 108 -7.57 21.03 8.89
C SER A 108 -6.09 21.07 8.52
N PHE A 109 -5.23 20.48 9.34
CA PHE A 109 -3.79 20.36 9.11
C PHE A 109 -3.50 19.56 7.84
N ILE A 110 -4.08 18.36 7.70
CA ILE A 110 -3.91 17.51 6.51
C ILE A 110 -4.40 18.24 5.25
N ARG A 111 -5.61 18.81 5.28
CA ARG A 111 -6.18 19.57 4.15
C ARG A 111 -5.29 20.76 3.76
N THR A 112 -4.71 21.45 4.75
CA THR A 112 -3.83 22.60 4.50
C THR A 112 -2.55 22.16 3.79
N LEU A 113 -1.93 21.07 4.23
CA LEU A 113 -0.74 20.50 3.57
C LEU A 113 -1.06 20.05 2.13
N GLU A 114 -2.15 19.31 1.94
CA GLU A 114 -2.55 18.79 0.62
C GLU A 114 -2.89 19.88 -0.40
N SER A 115 -3.33 21.05 0.05
CA SER A 115 -3.66 22.18 -0.84
C SER A 115 -2.44 22.93 -1.36
N GLN A 116 -1.25 22.70 -0.79
CA GLN A 116 -0.02 23.36 -1.26
C GLN A 116 0.43 22.77 -2.59
N ARG A 117 0.67 23.63 -3.59
CA ARG A 117 1.12 23.20 -4.93
C ARG A 117 2.45 22.44 -4.92
N GLY A 118 3.32 22.72 -3.95
CA GLY A 118 4.62 22.06 -3.78
C GLY A 118 4.55 20.74 -3.02
N PHE A 119 3.39 20.33 -2.51
CA PHE A 119 3.27 19.13 -1.69
C PHE A 119 3.15 17.88 -2.55
N SER A 120 4.28 17.20 -2.73
CA SER A 120 4.40 16.07 -3.65
C SER A 120 3.73 14.80 -3.13
N MET A 121 3.54 13.79 -4.00
CA MET A 121 3.06 12.47 -3.57
C MET A 121 3.99 11.80 -2.55
N ARG A 122 5.30 12.08 -2.63
CA ARG A 122 6.28 11.61 -1.64
C ARG A 122 6.03 12.25 -0.28
N ASP A 123 5.79 13.56 -0.24
CA ASP A 123 5.52 14.28 1.02
C ASP A 123 4.21 13.82 1.65
N ARG A 124 3.18 13.55 0.83
CA ARG A 124 1.91 12.96 1.26
C ARG A 124 2.14 11.60 1.94
N GLY A 125 2.88 10.70 1.29
CA GLY A 125 3.22 9.40 1.86
C GLY A 125 4.01 9.50 3.17
N ASN A 126 4.98 10.41 3.24
CA ASN A 126 5.79 10.63 4.45
C ASN A 126 4.93 11.15 5.61
N VAL A 127 4.09 12.16 5.38
CA VAL A 127 3.21 12.73 6.41
C VAL A 127 2.17 11.71 6.88
N ALA A 128 1.56 10.95 5.96
CA ALA A 128 0.63 9.88 6.32
C ALA A 128 1.30 8.84 7.23
N SER A 129 2.51 8.43 6.91
CA SER A 129 3.28 7.45 7.68
C SER A 129 3.69 7.97 9.06
N LEU A 130 4.08 9.25 9.17
CA LEU A 130 4.37 9.89 10.46
C LEU A 130 3.11 10.02 11.32
N ILE A 131 1.99 10.46 10.75
CA ILE A 131 0.71 10.57 11.48
C ILE A 131 0.26 9.20 11.97
N MET A 132 0.31 8.16 11.12
CA MET A 132 -0.05 6.79 11.53
C MET A 132 0.87 6.26 12.62
N THR A 133 2.17 6.56 12.55
CA THR A 133 3.13 6.23 13.62
C THR A 133 2.76 6.89 14.94
N MET A 134 2.39 8.18 14.93
CA MET A 134 1.97 8.91 16.12
C MET A 134 0.63 8.40 16.69
N LEU A 135 -0.25 7.91 15.84
CA LEU A 135 -1.59 7.44 16.20
C LEU A 135 -1.70 5.92 16.37
N GLN A 136 -0.60 5.16 16.28
CA GLN A 136 -0.63 3.69 16.32
C GLN A 136 -1.27 3.11 17.59
N SER A 137 -1.19 3.82 18.72
CA SER A 137 -1.81 3.43 19.99
C SER A 137 -3.28 3.87 20.12
N LYS A 138 -3.81 4.58 19.12
CA LYS A 138 -5.15 5.19 19.08
C LYS A 138 -5.85 4.89 17.75
N LEU A 139 -5.86 3.63 17.33
CA LEU A 139 -6.39 3.21 16.03
C LEU A 139 -7.88 3.52 15.84
N GLU A 140 -8.68 3.53 16.90
CA GLU A 140 -10.09 3.95 16.83
C GLU A 140 -10.21 5.41 16.36
N TYR A 141 -9.43 6.30 16.97
CA TYR A 141 -9.36 7.71 16.59
C TYR A 141 -8.80 7.88 15.17
N ALA A 142 -7.70 7.17 14.83
CA ALA A 142 -7.12 7.21 13.49
C ALA A 142 -8.11 6.77 12.42
N THR A 143 -8.89 5.72 12.69
CA THR A 143 -9.91 5.19 11.79
C THR A 143 -11.05 6.19 11.60
N ASP A 144 -11.49 6.86 12.66
CA ASP A 144 -12.52 7.89 12.58
C ASP A 144 -12.06 9.11 11.74
N VAL A 145 -10.81 9.53 11.90
CA VAL A 145 -10.19 10.56 11.05
C VAL A 145 -10.11 10.10 9.59
N LEU A 146 -9.65 8.87 9.35
CA LEU A 146 -9.55 8.27 8.01
C LEU A 146 -10.91 8.22 7.30
N LYS A 147 -11.96 7.76 8.00
CA LYS A 147 -13.32 7.73 7.46
C LYS A 147 -13.80 9.11 7.03
N HIS A 148 -13.52 10.14 7.83
CA HIS A 148 -13.88 11.51 7.50
C HIS A 148 -13.12 12.02 6.27
N LEU A 149 -11.80 11.80 6.21
CA LEU A 149 -10.98 12.18 5.05
C LEU A 149 -11.42 11.46 3.76
N LEU A 150 -11.79 10.19 3.85
CA LEU A 150 -12.32 9.42 2.72
C LEU A 150 -13.68 9.94 2.26
N SER A 151 -14.57 10.31 3.19
CA SER A 151 -15.84 10.96 2.86
C SER A 151 -15.60 12.26 2.09
N ASP A 152 -14.74 13.14 2.62
CA ASP A 152 -14.38 14.39 1.93
C ASP A 152 -13.77 14.15 0.55
N LEU A 153 -12.98 13.09 0.40
CA LEU A 153 -12.37 12.73 -0.87
C LEU A 153 -13.45 12.30 -1.88
N ILE A 154 -14.41 11.48 -1.45
CA ILE A 154 -15.55 11.05 -2.27
C ILE A 154 -16.38 12.27 -2.69
N ASP A 155 -16.78 13.11 -1.75
CA ASP A 155 -17.64 14.27 -2.00
C ASP A 155 -17.00 15.23 -3.01
N ARG A 156 -15.73 15.57 -2.81
CA ARG A 156 -14.97 16.40 -3.77
C ARG A 156 -14.83 15.74 -5.14
N ASN A 157 -14.67 14.41 -5.19
CA ASN A 157 -14.59 13.69 -6.47
C ASN A 157 -15.91 13.75 -7.23
N LEU A 158 -17.04 13.56 -6.53
CA LEU A 158 -18.39 13.66 -7.10
C LEU A 158 -18.70 15.07 -7.60
N GLU A 159 -18.35 16.11 -6.82
CA GLU A 159 -18.50 17.51 -7.21
C GLU A 159 -17.70 17.86 -8.47
N SER A 160 -16.47 17.35 -8.57
CA SER A 160 -15.60 17.55 -9.73
C SER A 160 -16.04 16.77 -10.99
N LYS A 161 -17.16 16.05 -10.95
CA LYS A 161 -17.69 15.18 -12.02
C LYS A 161 -16.68 14.15 -12.52
N ASN A 162 -15.73 13.77 -11.67
CA ASN A 162 -14.74 12.75 -12.00
C ASN A 162 -15.42 11.38 -12.06
N HIS A 163 -14.92 10.53 -12.96
CA HIS A 163 -15.51 9.21 -13.17
C HIS A 163 -15.35 8.36 -11.90
N PRO A 164 -16.43 7.83 -11.28
CA PRO A 164 -16.36 7.15 -9.98
C PRO A 164 -15.37 5.98 -9.92
N LYS A 165 -15.19 5.25 -11.02
CA LYS A 165 -14.20 4.15 -11.14
C LYS A 165 -12.73 4.61 -11.08
N LEU A 166 -12.44 5.91 -11.06
CA LEU A 166 -11.09 6.46 -10.93
C LEU A 166 -10.76 6.89 -9.50
N LEU A 167 -11.74 6.90 -8.59
CA LEU A 167 -11.54 7.19 -7.18
C LEU A 167 -10.56 6.16 -6.57
N LEU A 168 -9.59 6.63 -5.77
CA LEU A 168 -8.55 5.82 -5.10
C LEU A 168 -7.60 5.04 -6.02
N ARG A 169 -7.59 5.29 -7.34
CA ARG A 169 -6.74 4.54 -8.28
C ARG A 169 -5.30 5.07 -8.37
N ARG A 170 -5.01 6.25 -7.84
CA ARG A 170 -3.73 6.96 -7.98
C ARG A 170 -3.33 7.66 -6.69
#